data_AF-A0A0F9FI91-F1
#
_entry.id   AF-A0A0F9FI91-F1
#
_cell.length_a   1.000
_cell.length_b   1.000
_cell.length_c   1.000
_cell.angle_alpha   90.00
_cell.angle_beta   90.00
_cell.angle_gamma   90.00
#
_symmetry.space_group_name_H-M   'P 1'
#
loop_
_entity.id
_entity.type
_entity.pdbx_description
1 polymer ?
#
loop_
_entity_poly.entity_id
_entity_poly.type
_entity_poly.pdbx_seq_one_letter_code
_entity_poly.pdbx_strand_id
1 'polypeptide(L)'
;FELEKKWFDLNTEYENYGNSESSLFLEDDDKRKEAREKLKLDNPDWIADLARIEAIDHDASDAIVEKWAEREKETIEFGSSSAEAKVWLIDNPEVHEWALEQKLLEDDGSDWNEPVLRINVEWAVQDEEYYNGISTRFESIENLDLRADKITQAREQYYIENPEYYKAVYRRDAHSYVGPAPDYKHFPVELKDKNGNLLLDLYVQYFTDPDLKKPEDWDDKLGWYEDNWFLEENIEFYRAMLDIGRWKKGYANFPDMPPREVFDLWLEYNFLPTGFIRKDFRLKHPELDAWGVLMGKWKPAEGEISDAEGLSQWEKTAKRGADLLKRAGELGK
;
A
#
# COMPACT_ATOMS: atom_id res chain seq x y z
N PHE A 1 -29.00 39.62 -0.98
CA PHE A 1 -28.95 41.00 -0.42
C PHE A 1 -28.38 41.10 0.99
N GLU A 2 -28.93 40.46 2.04
CA GLU A 2 -28.38 40.61 3.40
C GLU A 2 -26.97 39.99 3.55
N LEU A 3 -26.75 38.79 2.98
CA LEU A 3 -25.44 38.13 2.94
C LEU A 3 -24.40 38.92 2.13
N GLU A 4 -24.78 39.42 0.95
CA GLU A 4 -23.89 40.25 0.11
C GLU A 4 -23.45 41.54 0.84
N LYS A 5 -24.39 42.17 1.57
CA LYS A 5 -24.09 43.36 2.36
C LYS A 5 -23.20 43.06 3.56
N LYS A 6 -23.39 41.92 4.22
CA LYS A 6 -22.57 41.47 5.36
C LYS A 6 -21.10 41.36 4.97
N TRP A 7 -20.82 40.92 3.74
CA TRP A 7 -19.46 40.62 3.27
C TRP A 7 -18.90 41.60 2.25
N PHE A 8 -19.54 42.76 2.08
CA PHE A 8 -19.14 43.78 1.11
C PHE A 8 -17.65 44.18 1.25
N ASP A 9 -17.16 44.36 2.46
CA ASP A 9 -15.78 44.77 2.71
C ASP A 9 -14.77 43.68 2.30
N LEU A 10 -15.04 42.40 2.61
CA LEU A 10 -14.18 41.27 2.22
C LEU A 10 -14.19 41.02 0.71
N ASN A 11 -15.36 41.11 0.07
CA ASN A 11 -15.46 41.07 -1.39
C ASN A 11 -14.65 42.20 -2.04
N THR A 12 -14.74 43.41 -1.49
CA THR A 12 -13.99 44.57 -1.97
C THR A 12 -12.49 44.38 -1.80
N GLU A 13 -12.04 43.86 -0.65
CA GLU A 13 -10.63 43.53 -0.40
C GLU A 13 -10.10 42.48 -1.39
N TYR A 14 -10.85 41.40 -1.61
CA TYR A 14 -10.49 40.33 -2.53
C TYR A 14 -10.29 40.80 -3.98
N GLU A 15 -11.22 41.63 -4.48
CA GLU A 15 -11.13 42.22 -5.82
C GLU A 15 -9.98 43.22 -5.91
N ASN A 16 -9.76 44.00 -4.85
CA ASN A 16 -8.71 45.01 -4.81
C ASN A 16 -7.29 44.44 -4.93
N TYR A 17 -7.04 43.18 -4.56
CA TYR A 17 -5.74 42.55 -4.82
C TYR A 17 -5.40 42.48 -6.32
N GLY A 18 -6.40 42.43 -7.22
CA GLY A 18 -6.22 42.41 -8.67
C GLY A 18 -6.46 43.75 -9.39
N ASN A 19 -6.91 44.77 -8.67
CA ASN A 19 -7.24 46.07 -9.25
C ASN A 19 -6.03 47.01 -9.21
N SER A 20 -5.45 47.35 -10.38
CA SER A 20 -4.27 48.22 -10.49
C SER A 20 -4.45 49.64 -9.93
N GLU A 21 -5.69 50.09 -9.70
CA GLU A 21 -5.98 51.38 -9.09
C GLU A 21 -6.07 51.32 -7.55
N SER A 22 -6.10 50.12 -6.97
CA SER A 22 -6.21 49.92 -5.52
C SER A 22 -4.85 50.02 -4.83
N SER A 23 -4.84 50.53 -3.60
CA SER A 23 -3.65 50.49 -2.75
C SER A 23 -3.27 49.07 -2.30
N LEU A 24 -4.17 48.10 -2.45
CA LEU A 24 -3.93 46.68 -2.14
C LEU A 24 -3.46 45.87 -3.36
N PHE A 25 -3.29 46.50 -4.52
CA PHE A 25 -2.91 45.81 -5.75
C PHE A 25 -1.62 45.00 -5.59
N LEU A 26 -1.67 43.74 -6.03
CA LEU A 26 -0.52 42.85 -6.12
C LEU A 26 -0.25 42.57 -7.61
N GLU A 27 0.84 43.15 -8.11
CA GLU A 27 1.29 43.00 -9.51
C GLU A 27 1.75 41.57 -9.81
N ASP A 28 2.35 40.91 -8.82
CA ASP A 28 2.81 39.52 -8.92
C ASP A 28 1.63 38.55 -8.75
N ASP A 29 1.41 37.72 -9.78
CA ASP A 29 0.27 36.81 -9.85
C ASP A 29 0.27 35.76 -8.73
N ASP A 30 1.45 35.26 -8.35
CA ASP A 30 1.60 34.23 -7.30
C ASP A 30 1.30 34.85 -5.93
N LYS A 31 1.88 36.02 -5.62
CA LYS A 31 1.56 36.74 -4.37
C LYS A 31 0.09 37.12 -4.28
N ARG A 32 -0.52 37.50 -5.41
CA ARG A 32 -1.95 37.82 -5.46
C ARG A 32 -2.80 36.59 -5.17
N LYS A 33 -2.43 35.44 -5.74
CA LYS A 33 -3.09 34.16 -5.48
C LYS A 33 -2.95 33.76 -4.01
N GLU A 34 -1.75 33.81 -3.45
CA GLU A 34 -1.47 33.54 -2.03
C GLU A 34 -2.27 34.45 -1.09
N ALA A 35 -2.32 35.76 -1.37
CA ALA A 35 -3.09 36.71 -0.56
C ALA A 35 -4.60 36.41 -0.60
N ARG A 36 -5.11 36.05 -1.77
CA ARG A 36 -6.51 35.64 -1.96
C ARG A 36 -6.83 34.35 -1.21
N GLU A 37 -6.00 33.33 -1.35
CA GLU A 37 -6.15 32.05 -0.63
C GLU A 37 -6.09 32.24 0.88
N LYS A 38 -5.15 33.06 1.37
CA LYS A 38 -5.06 33.44 2.78
C LYS A 38 -6.34 34.13 3.26
N LEU A 39 -6.87 35.10 2.51
CA LEU A 39 -8.09 35.80 2.89
C LEU A 39 -9.28 34.83 2.99
N LYS A 40 -9.39 33.86 2.08
CA LYS A 40 -10.41 32.80 2.13
C LYS A 40 -10.26 31.93 3.38
N LEU A 41 -9.04 31.46 3.64
CA LEU A 41 -8.71 30.59 4.79
C LEU A 41 -8.96 31.30 6.13
N ASP A 42 -8.62 32.58 6.23
CA ASP A 42 -8.82 33.38 7.43
C ASP A 42 -10.30 33.73 7.67
N ASN A 43 -11.18 33.55 6.66
CA ASN A 43 -12.60 33.93 6.72
C ASN A 43 -13.52 32.83 6.12
N PRO A 44 -13.56 31.60 6.68
CA PRO A 44 -14.31 30.49 6.09
C PRO A 44 -15.83 30.72 6.04
N ASP A 45 -16.39 31.49 6.97
CA ASP A 45 -17.83 31.83 6.97
C ASP A 45 -18.22 32.80 5.85
N TRP A 46 -17.29 33.65 5.41
CA TRP A 46 -17.52 34.53 4.25
C TRP A 46 -17.69 33.69 2.99
N ILE A 47 -16.77 32.75 2.77
CA ILE A 47 -16.83 31.90 1.59
C ILE A 47 -18.03 30.95 1.63
N ALA A 48 -18.35 30.39 2.79
CA ALA A 48 -19.57 29.59 2.95
C ALA A 48 -20.84 30.40 2.65
N ASP A 49 -20.90 31.68 3.02
CA ASP A 49 -22.04 32.54 2.67
C ASP A 49 -22.05 32.94 1.18
N LEU A 50 -20.89 33.06 0.52
CA LEU A 50 -20.83 33.21 -0.94
C LEU A 50 -21.38 31.97 -1.65
N ALA A 51 -21.02 30.77 -1.18
CA ALA A 51 -21.60 29.52 -1.68
C ALA A 51 -23.13 29.47 -1.44
N ARG A 52 -23.63 29.95 -0.29
CA ARG A 52 -25.09 30.07 -0.09
C ARG A 52 -25.75 30.97 -1.12
N ILE A 53 -25.15 32.14 -1.40
CA ILE A 53 -25.66 33.07 -2.40
C ILE A 53 -25.70 32.40 -3.77
N GLU A 54 -24.61 31.75 -4.19
CA GLU A 54 -24.54 31.01 -5.45
C GLU A 54 -25.64 29.94 -5.55
N ALA A 55 -25.82 29.13 -4.50
CA ALA A 55 -26.87 28.12 -4.49
C ALA A 55 -28.28 28.72 -4.57
N ILE A 56 -28.54 29.83 -3.86
CA ILE A 56 -29.81 30.56 -3.91
C ILE A 56 -30.06 31.13 -5.31
N ASP A 57 -29.04 31.70 -5.95
CA ASP A 57 -29.14 32.25 -7.31
C ASP A 57 -29.43 31.17 -8.36
N HIS A 58 -29.14 29.91 -8.03
CA HIS A 58 -29.46 28.70 -8.79
C HIS A 58 -30.74 27.99 -8.30
N ASP A 59 -31.64 28.72 -7.63
CA ASP A 59 -32.95 28.23 -7.16
C ASP A 59 -32.86 26.95 -6.29
N ALA A 60 -31.75 26.75 -5.57
CA ALA A 60 -31.55 25.59 -4.71
C ALA A 60 -32.52 25.59 -3.53
N SER A 61 -32.87 24.39 -3.06
CA SER A 61 -33.61 24.25 -1.80
C SER A 61 -32.73 24.63 -0.59
N ASP A 62 -33.34 25.08 0.51
CA ASP A 62 -32.62 25.43 1.75
C ASP A 62 -31.64 24.33 2.22
N ALA A 63 -32.00 23.06 2.03
CA ALA A 63 -31.13 21.93 2.38
C ALA A 63 -29.88 21.86 1.50
N ILE A 64 -30.01 22.12 0.19
CA ILE A 64 -28.88 22.15 -0.74
C ILE A 64 -28.02 23.39 -0.51
N VAL A 65 -28.64 24.53 -0.20
CA VAL A 65 -27.92 25.78 0.13
C VAL A 65 -26.95 25.57 1.29
N GLU A 66 -27.40 24.96 2.38
CA GLU A 66 -26.52 24.72 3.54
C GLU A 66 -25.45 23.68 3.25
N LYS A 67 -25.78 22.57 2.58
CA LYS A 67 -24.79 21.56 2.22
C LYS A 67 -23.75 22.07 1.21
N TRP A 68 -24.15 22.88 0.23
CA TRP A 68 -23.21 23.51 -0.70
C TRP A 68 -22.24 24.44 0.02
N ALA A 69 -22.73 25.17 1.02
CA ALA A 69 -21.88 25.98 1.88
C ALA A 69 -20.92 25.14 2.75
N GLU A 70 -21.34 23.97 3.23
CA GLU A 70 -20.47 23.01 3.92
C GLU A 70 -19.36 22.48 3.00
N ARG A 71 -19.70 22.06 1.77
CA ARG A 71 -18.72 21.62 0.76
C ARG A 71 -17.65 22.67 0.51
N GLU A 72 -18.03 23.93 0.42
CA GLU A 72 -17.07 25.00 0.13
C GLU A 72 -16.07 25.19 1.27
N LYS A 73 -16.47 24.94 2.53
CA LYS A 73 -15.53 24.91 3.66
C LYS A 73 -14.50 23.78 3.51
N GLU A 74 -14.94 22.58 3.16
CA GLU A 74 -14.04 21.44 2.85
C GLU A 74 -13.09 21.78 1.70
N THR A 75 -13.60 22.46 0.67
CA THR A 75 -12.83 22.87 -0.51
C THR A 75 -11.77 23.92 -0.18
N ILE A 76 -12.02 24.81 0.78
CA ILE A 76 -11.02 25.78 1.26
C ILE A 76 -9.90 25.07 2.02
N GLU A 77 -10.26 24.11 2.87
CA GLU A 77 -9.31 23.41 3.72
C GLU A 77 -8.41 22.47 2.91
N PHE A 78 -9.00 21.65 2.03
CA PHE A 78 -8.30 20.57 1.33
C PHE A 78 -8.07 20.85 -0.15
N GLY A 79 -8.81 21.77 -0.76
CA GLY A 79 -8.84 22.01 -2.20
C GLY A 79 -9.95 21.22 -2.90
N SER A 80 -10.44 21.71 -4.03
CA SER A 80 -11.60 21.14 -4.74
C SER A 80 -11.33 19.78 -5.39
N SER A 81 -10.06 19.48 -5.68
CA SER A 81 -9.62 18.22 -6.29
C SER A 81 -9.13 17.19 -5.26
N SER A 82 -9.19 17.51 -3.97
CA SER A 82 -8.73 16.65 -2.88
C SER A 82 -9.58 15.38 -2.73
N ALA A 83 -9.07 14.41 -1.98
CA ALA A 83 -9.84 13.20 -1.70
C ALA A 83 -11.04 13.52 -0.78
N GLU A 84 -10.85 14.45 0.14
CA GLU A 84 -11.82 14.95 1.11
C GLU A 84 -13.02 15.58 0.40
N ALA A 85 -12.78 16.52 -0.51
CA ALA A 85 -13.84 17.18 -1.27
C ALA A 85 -14.62 16.20 -2.16
N LYS A 86 -13.94 15.19 -2.73
CA LYS A 86 -14.59 14.15 -3.55
C LYS A 86 -15.40 13.16 -2.71
N VAL A 87 -14.86 12.70 -1.58
CA VAL A 87 -15.59 11.84 -0.63
C VAL A 87 -16.82 12.55 -0.09
N TRP A 88 -16.72 13.86 0.18
CA TRP A 88 -17.87 14.66 0.59
C TRP A 88 -18.99 14.62 -0.46
N LEU A 89 -18.66 14.75 -1.76
CA LEU A 89 -19.65 14.67 -2.84
C LEU A 89 -20.26 13.28 -2.97
N ILE A 90 -19.46 12.22 -2.80
CA ILE A 90 -19.94 10.82 -2.75
C ILE A 90 -20.95 10.63 -1.61
N ASP A 91 -20.67 11.22 -0.44
CA ASP A 91 -21.52 11.11 0.75
C ASP A 91 -22.74 12.07 0.72
N ASN A 92 -22.80 12.98 -0.26
CA ASN A 92 -23.90 13.94 -0.48
C ASN A 92 -24.35 13.94 -1.95
N PRO A 93 -24.83 12.79 -2.48
CA PRO A 93 -25.09 12.62 -3.91
C PRO A 93 -26.14 13.59 -4.46
N GLU A 94 -27.12 14.00 -3.65
CA GLU A 94 -28.14 14.97 -4.07
C GLU A 94 -27.58 16.37 -4.33
N VAL A 95 -26.51 16.75 -3.62
CA VAL A 95 -25.82 18.03 -3.84
C VAL A 95 -24.93 17.93 -5.07
N HIS A 96 -24.26 16.79 -5.26
CA HIS A 96 -23.44 16.54 -6.45
C HIS A 96 -24.30 16.55 -7.72
N GLU A 97 -25.43 15.84 -7.73
CA GLU A 97 -26.38 15.83 -8.84
C GLU A 97 -26.91 17.23 -9.16
N TRP A 98 -27.38 17.97 -8.14
CA TRP A 98 -27.81 19.36 -8.32
C TRP A 98 -26.71 20.24 -8.91
N ALA A 99 -25.48 20.16 -8.39
CA ALA A 99 -24.37 20.99 -8.85
C ALA A 99 -23.98 20.68 -10.32
N LEU A 100 -24.10 19.42 -10.75
CA LEU A 100 -23.93 19.03 -12.15
C LEU A 100 -25.04 19.58 -13.05
N GLU A 101 -26.31 19.49 -12.63
CA GLU A 101 -27.45 20.06 -13.36
C GLU A 101 -27.32 21.58 -13.57
N GLN A 102 -26.81 22.27 -12.55
CA GLN A 102 -26.54 23.71 -12.59
C GLN A 102 -25.25 24.08 -13.31
N LYS A 103 -24.42 23.10 -13.72
CA LYS A 103 -23.09 23.28 -14.32
C LYS A 103 -22.10 24.01 -13.42
N LEU A 104 -22.28 23.87 -12.11
CA LEU A 104 -21.31 24.33 -11.11
C LEU A 104 -20.16 23.34 -10.98
N LEU A 105 -20.39 22.07 -11.31
CA LEU A 105 -19.38 21.02 -11.45
C LEU A 105 -19.43 20.41 -12.86
N GLU A 106 -18.29 19.96 -13.35
CA GLU A 106 -18.16 19.26 -14.63
C GLU A 106 -17.85 17.75 -14.47
N ASP A 107 -17.28 17.37 -13.32
CA ASP A 107 -16.86 16.00 -13.01
C ASP A 107 -18.01 15.26 -12.31
N ASP A 108 -18.57 14.26 -12.99
CA ASP A 108 -19.68 13.43 -12.50
C ASP A 108 -19.24 12.32 -11.54
N GLY A 109 -17.92 12.18 -11.32
CA GLY A 109 -17.33 11.17 -10.46
C GLY A 109 -17.40 9.74 -10.99
N SER A 110 -17.78 9.54 -12.26
CA SER A 110 -17.90 8.19 -12.84
C SER A 110 -16.58 7.43 -12.92
N ASP A 111 -15.44 8.13 -12.89
CA ASP A 111 -14.09 7.57 -12.88
C ASP A 111 -13.44 7.56 -11.47
N TRP A 112 -14.16 8.03 -10.44
CA TRP A 112 -13.63 8.09 -9.09
C TRP A 112 -13.50 6.69 -8.48
N ASN A 113 -12.30 6.36 -8.05
CA ASN A 113 -12.05 5.14 -7.27
C ASN A 113 -12.36 5.40 -5.79
N GLU A 114 -13.65 5.34 -5.44
CA GLU A 114 -14.14 5.63 -4.08
C GLU A 114 -13.34 4.92 -2.96
N PRO A 115 -13.05 3.59 -3.04
CA PRO A 115 -12.22 2.94 -2.02
C PRO A 115 -10.85 3.59 -1.82
N VAL A 116 -10.18 4.01 -2.90
CA VAL A 116 -8.89 4.71 -2.83
C VAL A 116 -9.05 6.09 -2.22
N LEU A 117 -10.09 6.85 -2.61
CA LEU A 117 -10.35 8.17 -2.05
C LEU A 117 -10.58 8.09 -0.54
N ARG A 118 -11.39 7.13 -0.07
CA ARG A 118 -11.63 6.94 1.36
C ARG A 118 -10.36 6.56 2.14
N ILE A 119 -9.50 5.70 1.58
CA ILE A 119 -8.18 5.38 2.17
C ILE A 119 -7.30 6.63 2.22
N ASN A 120 -7.29 7.45 1.17
CA ASN A 120 -6.50 8.69 1.16
C ASN A 120 -6.95 9.66 2.25
N VAL A 121 -8.27 9.82 2.46
CA VAL A 121 -8.80 10.66 3.54
C VAL A 121 -8.45 10.10 4.92
N GLU A 122 -8.63 8.79 5.14
CA GLU A 122 -8.32 8.14 6.42
C GLU A 122 -6.85 8.29 6.82
N TRP A 123 -5.94 8.21 5.84
CA TRP A 123 -4.50 8.16 6.07
C TRP A 123 -3.75 9.42 5.62
N ALA A 124 -4.46 10.54 5.39
CA ALA A 124 -3.88 11.79 4.86
C ALA A 124 -2.70 12.32 5.69
N VAL A 125 -2.80 12.28 7.02
CA VAL A 125 -1.75 12.73 7.93
C VAL A 125 -0.50 11.84 7.83
N GLN A 126 -0.68 10.53 7.75
CA GLN A 126 0.41 9.57 7.62
C GLN A 126 1.06 9.64 6.25
N ASP A 127 0.28 9.88 5.18
CA ASP A 127 0.82 10.14 3.85
C ASP A 127 1.69 11.39 3.82
N GLU A 128 1.26 12.50 4.43
CA GLU A 128 2.05 13.72 4.52
C GLU A 128 3.38 13.48 5.26
N GLU A 129 3.33 12.80 6.40
CA GLU A 129 4.53 12.43 7.14
C GLU A 129 5.44 11.48 6.33
N TYR A 130 4.89 10.45 5.69
CA TYR A 130 5.67 9.44 4.97
C TYR A 130 6.35 10.00 3.72
N TYR A 131 5.62 10.79 2.92
CA TYR A 131 6.12 11.31 1.66
C TYR A 131 6.98 12.56 1.85
N ASN A 132 6.51 13.51 2.66
CA ASN A 132 7.15 14.81 2.84
C ASN A 132 7.94 14.87 4.15
N GLY A 133 7.30 14.56 5.28
CA GLY A 133 7.90 14.66 6.62
C GLY A 133 9.25 13.92 6.75
N ILE A 134 9.31 12.65 6.33
CA ILE A 134 10.54 11.86 6.36
C ILE A 134 11.63 12.47 5.46
N SER A 135 11.27 12.90 4.25
CA SER A 135 12.22 13.48 3.29
C SER A 135 12.85 14.77 3.84
N THR A 136 12.03 15.65 4.43
CA THR A 136 12.45 16.95 4.98
C THR A 136 13.47 16.79 6.11
N ARG A 137 13.36 15.75 6.94
CA ARG A 137 14.31 15.47 8.05
C ARG A 137 15.76 15.30 7.58
N PHE A 138 15.97 14.91 6.33
CA PHE A 138 17.29 14.61 5.76
C PHE A 138 17.75 15.63 4.70
N GLU A 139 17.04 16.72 4.49
CA GLU A 139 17.37 17.75 3.47
C GLU A 139 18.76 18.34 3.63
N SER A 140 19.26 18.43 4.87
CA SER A 140 20.58 18.97 5.20
C SER A 140 21.76 18.08 4.81
N ILE A 141 21.50 16.82 4.40
CA ILE A 141 22.55 15.91 3.93
C ILE A 141 22.90 16.28 2.48
N GLU A 142 24.08 16.89 2.28
CA GLU A 142 24.56 17.31 0.95
C GLU A 142 24.85 16.13 0.00
N ASN A 143 25.31 14.99 0.55
CA ASN A 143 25.56 13.79 -0.24
C ASN A 143 24.23 13.11 -0.59
N LEU A 144 23.85 13.16 -1.88
CA LEU A 144 22.55 12.68 -2.37
C LEU A 144 22.33 11.18 -2.16
N ASP A 145 23.36 10.35 -2.34
CA ASP A 145 23.27 8.89 -2.17
C ASP A 145 23.03 8.55 -0.69
N LEU A 146 23.83 9.13 0.21
CA LEU A 146 23.65 8.95 1.65
C LEU A 146 22.28 9.44 2.12
N ARG A 147 21.79 10.54 1.56
CA ARG A 147 20.44 11.07 1.85
C ARG A 147 19.35 10.08 1.41
N ALA A 148 19.45 9.54 0.20
CA ALA A 148 18.50 8.56 -0.32
C ALA A 148 18.48 7.27 0.53
N ASP A 149 19.64 6.78 0.94
CA ASP A 149 19.75 5.62 1.84
C ASP A 149 19.08 5.88 3.19
N LYS A 150 19.28 7.07 3.78
CA LYS A 150 18.66 7.44 5.06
C LYS A 150 17.16 7.60 4.96
N ILE A 151 16.64 8.16 3.87
CA ILE A 151 15.20 8.23 3.60
C ILE A 151 14.62 6.83 3.47
N THR A 152 15.29 5.93 2.76
CA THR A 152 14.85 4.54 2.57
C THR A 152 14.77 3.81 3.91
N GLN A 153 15.84 3.87 4.72
CA GLN A 153 15.86 3.28 6.07
C GLN A 153 14.75 3.84 6.97
N ALA A 154 14.53 5.15 6.94
CA ALA A 154 13.50 5.79 7.76
C ALA A 154 12.08 5.40 7.32
N ARG A 155 11.84 5.21 6.00
CA ARG A 155 10.56 4.73 5.47
C ARG A 155 10.29 3.28 5.82
N GLU A 156 11.30 2.42 5.75
CA GLU A 156 11.20 1.03 6.20
C GLU A 156 10.85 0.95 7.68
N GLN A 157 11.55 1.72 8.52
CA GLN A 157 11.26 1.82 9.94
C GLN A 157 9.84 2.37 10.21
N TYR A 158 9.40 3.37 9.44
CA TYR A 158 8.05 3.91 9.57
C TYR A 158 6.97 2.85 9.32
N TYR A 159 7.17 1.96 8.33
CA TYR A 159 6.24 0.86 8.08
C TYR A 159 6.23 -0.19 9.19
N ILE A 160 7.37 -0.46 9.83
CA ILE A 160 7.45 -1.33 11.01
C ILE A 160 6.69 -0.70 12.18
N GLU A 161 6.83 0.59 12.39
CA GLU A 161 6.18 1.34 13.48
C GLU A 161 4.68 1.58 13.23
N ASN A 162 4.25 1.59 11.96
CA ASN A 162 2.88 1.89 11.55
C ASN A 162 2.30 0.78 10.65
N PRO A 163 2.12 -0.44 11.16
CA PRO A 163 1.77 -1.61 10.34
C PRO A 163 0.39 -1.48 9.67
N GLU A 164 -0.58 -0.80 10.29
CA GLU A 164 -1.90 -0.60 9.67
C GLU A 164 -1.87 0.40 8.52
N TYR A 165 -1.05 1.46 8.63
CA TYR A 165 -0.78 2.35 7.50
C TYR A 165 -0.09 1.58 6.37
N TYR A 166 0.90 0.74 6.68
CA TYR A 166 1.58 -0.09 5.67
C TYR A 166 0.60 -1.01 4.92
N LYS A 167 -0.35 -1.63 5.64
CA LYS A 167 -1.45 -2.38 5.04
C LYS A 167 -2.37 -1.50 4.18
N ALA A 168 -2.71 -0.30 4.65
CA ALA A 168 -3.54 0.64 3.90
C ALA A 168 -2.91 1.06 2.56
N VAL A 169 -1.59 1.26 2.52
CA VAL A 169 -0.84 1.51 1.27
C VAL A 169 -1.07 0.39 0.25
N TYR A 170 -1.05 -0.87 0.67
CA TYR A 170 -1.30 -1.99 -0.24
C TYR A 170 -2.78 -2.24 -0.53
N ARG A 171 -3.71 -1.84 0.35
CA ARG A 171 -5.14 -1.80 0.01
C ARG A 171 -5.37 -0.80 -1.13
N ARG A 172 -4.79 0.40 -1.01
CA ARG A 172 -4.80 1.43 -2.06
C ARG A 172 -4.19 0.92 -3.36
N ASP A 173 -3.01 0.29 -3.31
CA ASP A 173 -2.37 -0.32 -4.48
C ASP A 173 -3.27 -1.37 -5.14
N ALA A 174 -3.89 -2.28 -4.38
CA ALA A 174 -4.81 -3.28 -4.90
C ALA A 174 -6.03 -2.66 -5.61
N HIS A 175 -6.68 -1.67 -5.00
CA HIS A 175 -7.81 -0.96 -5.60
C HIS A 175 -7.42 -0.12 -6.82
N SER A 176 -6.20 0.42 -6.83
CA SER A 176 -5.70 1.28 -7.92
C SER A 176 -5.10 0.49 -9.08
N TYR A 177 -4.88 -0.82 -8.90
CA TYR A 177 -4.14 -1.61 -9.88
C TYR A 177 -4.95 -1.75 -11.19
N VAL A 178 -4.38 -1.18 -12.24
CA VAL A 178 -4.79 -1.39 -13.63
C VAL A 178 -3.62 -2.08 -14.32
N GLY A 179 -3.86 -3.25 -14.90
CA GLY A 179 -2.79 -3.98 -15.58
C GLY A 179 -2.20 -3.20 -16.77
N PRO A 180 -1.02 -3.61 -17.26
CA PRO A 180 -0.19 -2.81 -18.18
C PRO A 180 -0.74 -2.63 -19.60
N ALA A 181 -1.88 -3.22 -19.94
CA ALA A 181 -2.50 -3.10 -21.26
C ALA A 181 -4.02 -2.83 -21.15
N PRO A 182 -4.65 -2.27 -22.20
CA PRO A 182 -6.03 -1.77 -22.15
C PRO A 182 -7.09 -2.83 -21.84
N ASP A 183 -6.76 -4.11 -22.02
CA ASP A 183 -7.63 -5.26 -21.81
C ASP A 183 -7.46 -5.91 -20.43
N TYR A 184 -6.48 -5.46 -19.63
CA TYR A 184 -6.31 -5.99 -18.29
C TYR A 184 -7.42 -5.53 -17.35
N LYS A 185 -7.85 -6.48 -16.52
CA LYS A 185 -8.88 -6.26 -15.51
C LYS A 185 -8.27 -5.59 -14.28
N HIS A 186 -9.10 -4.86 -13.56
CA HIS A 186 -8.80 -4.48 -12.18
C HIS A 186 -8.55 -5.72 -11.31
N PHE A 187 -7.76 -5.56 -10.26
CA PHE A 187 -7.62 -6.62 -9.26
C PHE A 187 -8.98 -6.92 -8.62
N PRO A 188 -9.42 -8.19 -8.57
CA PRO A 188 -10.76 -8.54 -8.11
C PRO A 188 -10.87 -8.55 -6.58
N VAL A 189 -10.86 -7.36 -5.97
CA VAL A 189 -10.84 -7.13 -4.52
C VAL A 189 -11.99 -7.79 -3.73
N GLU A 190 -13.13 -8.03 -4.38
CA GLU A 190 -14.32 -8.61 -3.75
C GLU A 190 -14.39 -10.15 -3.82
N LEU A 191 -13.53 -10.78 -4.65
CA LEU A 191 -13.54 -12.23 -4.79
C LEU A 191 -12.93 -12.91 -3.57
N LYS A 192 -13.32 -14.17 -3.36
CA LYS A 192 -12.80 -15.03 -2.29
C LYS A 192 -12.09 -16.24 -2.85
N ASP A 193 -11.09 -16.72 -2.13
CA ASP A 193 -10.45 -18.00 -2.40
C ASP A 193 -11.35 -19.19 -1.99
N LYS A 194 -10.86 -20.42 -2.19
CA LYS A 194 -11.55 -21.65 -1.78
C LYS A 194 -11.77 -21.78 -0.27
N ASN A 195 -11.02 -21.04 0.54
CA ASN A 195 -11.10 -21.05 2.00
C ASN A 195 -12.00 -19.93 2.55
N GLY A 196 -12.51 -19.04 1.67
CA GLY A 196 -13.38 -17.93 2.03
C GLY A 196 -12.63 -16.63 2.37
N ASN A 197 -11.32 -16.57 2.19
CA ASN A 197 -10.49 -15.38 2.38
C ASN A 197 -10.69 -14.41 1.21
N LEU A 198 -10.83 -13.12 1.48
CA LEU A 198 -10.91 -12.10 0.43
C LEU A 198 -9.55 -11.98 -0.29
N LEU A 199 -9.58 -11.89 -1.62
CA LEU A 199 -8.35 -11.71 -2.40
C LEU A 199 -7.64 -10.40 -2.07
N LEU A 200 -8.38 -9.36 -1.67
CA LEU A 200 -7.80 -8.12 -1.13
C LEU A 200 -6.97 -8.37 0.14
N ASP A 201 -7.48 -9.15 1.08
CA ASP A 201 -6.76 -9.46 2.33
C ASP A 201 -5.50 -10.28 2.04
N LEU A 202 -5.59 -11.26 1.14
CA LEU A 202 -4.44 -12.05 0.70
C LEU A 202 -3.39 -11.20 -0.03
N TYR A 203 -3.82 -10.22 -0.83
CA TYR A 203 -2.93 -9.25 -1.47
C TYR A 203 -2.16 -8.45 -0.42
N VAL A 204 -2.88 -7.85 0.53
CA VAL A 204 -2.28 -7.06 1.61
C VAL A 204 -1.33 -7.93 2.42
N GLN A 205 -1.74 -9.14 2.80
CA GLN A 205 -0.90 -10.08 3.54
C GLN A 205 0.38 -10.39 2.76
N TYR A 206 0.29 -10.78 1.49
CA TYR A 206 1.45 -11.15 0.67
C TYR A 206 2.55 -10.09 0.67
N PHE A 207 2.16 -8.82 0.59
CA PHE A 207 3.12 -7.70 0.50
C PHE A 207 3.56 -7.12 1.85
N THR A 208 2.79 -7.34 2.91
CA THR A 208 3.08 -6.74 4.23
C THR A 208 3.58 -7.71 5.28
N ASP A 209 3.29 -9.00 5.14
CA ASP A 209 3.67 -10.02 6.10
C ASP A 209 5.20 -10.22 6.08
N PRO A 210 5.92 -9.86 7.16
CA PRO A 210 7.36 -10.05 7.22
C PRO A 210 7.75 -11.52 7.19
N ASP A 211 6.84 -12.45 7.51
CA ASP A 211 7.10 -13.88 7.47
C ASP A 211 7.22 -14.44 6.05
N LEU A 212 6.70 -13.72 5.05
CA LEU A 212 6.82 -14.10 3.64
C LEU A 212 8.08 -13.54 2.99
N LYS A 213 8.70 -12.52 3.61
CA LYS A 213 9.92 -11.90 3.10
C LYS A 213 11.14 -12.74 3.50
N LYS A 214 12.00 -12.98 2.52
CA LYS A 214 13.28 -13.64 2.75
C LYS A 214 14.16 -12.76 3.67
N PRO A 215 14.66 -13.29 4.80
CA PRO A 215 15.59 -12.56 5.66
C PRO A 215 16.87 -12.18 4.90
N GLU A 216 17.43 -11.00 5.20
CA GLU A 216 18.64 -10.49 4.54
C GLU A 216 19.84 -11.45 4.71
N ASP A 217 19.98 -12.04 5.91
CA ASP A 217 21.05 -12.98 6.25
C ASP A 217 20.77 -14.44 5.84
N TRP A 218 19.72 -14.71 5.05
CA TRP A 218 19.36 -16.07 4.66
C TRP A 218 20.31 -16.65 3.59
N ASP A 219 20.88 -17.83 3.85
CA ASP A 219 21.76 -18.50 2.88
C ASP A 219 21.01 -18.88 1.59
N ASP A 220 21.36 -18.19 0.50
CA ASP A 220 20.84 -18.42 -0.86
C ASP A 220 20.85 -19.89 -1.28
N LYS A 221 21.82 -20.67 -0.78
CA LYS A 221 21.98 -22.09 -1.15
C LYS A 221 20.88 -22.98 -0.58
N LEU A 222 20.22 -22.54 0.50
CA LEU A 222 19.14 -23.29 1.13
C LEU A 222 17.82 -23.11 0.40
N GLY A 223 17.65 -22.00 -0.32
CA GLY A 223 16.38 -21.58 -0.91
C GLY A 223 15.43 -20.99 0.14
N TRP A 224 14.48 -20.17 -0.30
CA TRP A 224 13.40 -19.60 0.51
C TRP A 224 12.09 -19.90 -0.22
N TYR A 225 11.10 -20.46 0.48
CA TYR A 225 9.88 -20.97 -0.12
C TYR A 225 8.60 -20.49 0.58
N GLU A 226 8.67 -19.62 1.60
CA GLU A 226 7.48 -19.15 2.34
C GLU A 226 6.47 -18.44 1.46
N ASP A 227 6.95 -17.58 0.55
CA ASP A 227 6.10 -16.91 -0.43
C ASP A 227 5.48 -17.91 -1.41
N ASN A 228 6.24 -18.89 -1.89
CA ASN A 228 5.72 -19.91 -2.80
C ASN A 228 4.68 -20.82 -2.12
N TRP A 229 4.87 -21.20 -0.85
CA TRP A 229 3.87 -21.97 -0.09
C TRP A 229 2.59 -21.16 0.10
N PHE A 230 2.72 -19.88 0.45
CA PHE A 230 1.58 -18.99 0.54
C PHE A 230 0.81 -18.93 -0.79
N LEU A 231 1.51 -18.84 -1.93
CA LEU A 231 0.88 -18.80 -3.25
C LEU A 231 0.23 -20.13 -3.66
N GLU A 232 0.79 -21.28 -3.26
CA GLU A 232 0.18 -22.59 -3.50
C GLU A 232 -1.09 -22.78 -2.66
N GLU A 233 -1.04 -22.40 -1.38
CA GLU A 233 -2.16 -22.44 -0.45
C GLU A 233 -3.31 -21.53 -0.93
N ASN A 234 -2.96 -20.39 -1.53
CA ASN A 234 -3.85 -19.34 -2.04
C ASN A 234 -3.84 -19.23 -3.58
N ILE A 235 -4.04 -20.36 -4.28
CA ILE A 235 -3.88 -20.43 -5.74
C ILE A 235 -4.79 -19.48 -6.53
N GLU A 236 -5.98 -19.14 -6.01
CA GLU A 236 -6.88 -18.16 -6.61
C GLU A 236 -6.28 -16.75 -6.62
N PHE A 237 -5.59 -16.36 -5.54
CA PHE A 237 -4.84 -15.11 -5.47
C PHE A 237 -3.69 -15.09 -6.50
N TYR A 238 -2.91 -16.18 -6.57
CA TYR A 238 -1.84 -16.29 -7.58
C TYR A 238 -2.36 -16.15 -9.01
N ARG A 239 -3.49 -16.78 -9.32
CA ARG A 239 -4.14 -16.64 -10.64
C ARG A 239 -4.62 -15.22 -10.90
N ALA A 240 -5.25 -14.57 -9.93
CA ALA A 240 -5.68 -13.19 -10.06
C ALA A 240 -4.49 -12.26 -10.40
N MET A 241 -3.34 -12.46 -9.76
CA MET A 241 -2.12 -11.67 -10.02
C MET A 241 -1.51 -11.92 -11.40
N LEU A 242 -1.62 -13.14 -11.94
CA LEU A 242 -1.26 -13.44 -13.33
C LEU A 242 -2.26 -12.79 -14.31
N ASP A 243 -3.55 -12.87 -14.01
CA ASP A 243 -4.64 -12.39 -14.86
C ASP A 243 -4.60 -10.87 -15.04
N ILE A 244 -4.24 -10.12 -13.99
CA ILE A 244 -4.03 -8.67 -14.07
C ILE A 244 -2.65 -8.29 -14.64
N GLY A 245 -1.79 -9.26 -14.93
CA GLY A 245 -0.47 -9.03 -15.53
C GLY A 245 0.58 -8.50 -14.55
N ARG A 246 0.30 -8.47 -13.25
CA ARG A 246 1.28 -8.09 -12.21
C ARG A 246 2.40 -9.11 -12.12
N TRP A 247 2.07 -10.39 -12.32
CA TRP A 247 3.04 -11.48 -12.40
C TRP A 247 3.09 -12.10 -13.79
N LYS A 248 4.28 -12.57 -14.17
CA LYS A 248 4.49 -13.31 -15.41
C LYS A 248 4.29 -14.80 -15.17
N LYS A 249 3.90 -15.54 -16.21
CA LYS A 249 3.85 -16.99 -16.15
C LYS A 249 5.20 -17.56 -15.74
N GLY A 250 5.21 -18.40 -14.70
CA GLY A 250 6.43 -18.95 -14.10
C GLY A 250 7.03 -18.07 -13.00
N TYR A 251 6.31 -17.05 -12.52
CA TYR A 251 6.71 -16.26 -11.34
C TYR A 251 6.94 -17.17 -10.13
N ALA A 252 5.95 -18.02 -9.80
CA ALA A 252 6.10 -19.04 -8.78
C ALA A 252 6.50 -20.39 -9.42
N ASN A 253 7.47 -21.06 -8.80
CA ASN A 253 7.98 -22.35 -9.27
C ASN A 253 7.54 -23.49 -8.32
N PHE A 254 6.24 -23.77 -8.33
CA PHE A 254 5.64 -24.81 -7.47
C PHE A 254 6.25 -26.21 -7.62
N PRO A 255 6.62 -26.69 -8.83
CA PRO A 255 7.21 -28.04 -8.97
C PRO A 255 8.52 -28.25 -8.20
N ASP A 256 9.29 -27.17 -8.00
CA ASP A 256 10.60 -27.23 -7.36
C ASP A 256 10.52 -27.07 -5.83
N MET A 257 9.32 -26.75 -5.33
CA MET A 257 9.07 -26.45 -3.94
C MET A 257 8.86 -27.75 -3.14
N PRO A 258 9.68 -28.03 -2.11
CA PRO A 258 9.40 -29.13 -1.19
C PRO A 258 8.16 -28.83 -0.34
N PRO A 259 7.41 -29.85 0.13
CA PRO A 259 6.51 -29.70 1.26
C PRO A 259 7.26 -29.13 2.48
N ARG A 260 6.56 -28.40 3.37
CA ARG A 260 7.15 -27.76 4.55
C ARG A 260 7.95 -28.75 5.41
N GLU A 261 7.43 -29.95 5.63
CA GLU A 261 8.10 -31.00 6.40
C GLU A 261 9.39 -31.50 5.73
N VAL A 262 9.39 -31.58 4.40
CA VAL A 262 10.58 -31.97 3.63
C VAL A 262 11.62 -30.85 3.64
N PHE A 263 11.18 -29.58 3.63
CA PHE A 263 12.09 -28.44 3.76
C PHE A 263 12.79 -28.41 5.12
N ASP A 264 12.10 -28.74 6.19
CA ASP A 264 12.69 -28.83 7.53
C ASP A 264 13.82 -29.87 7.57
N LEU A 265 13.57 -31.04 6.97
CA LEU A 265 14.58 -32.07 6.81
C LEU A 265 15.73 -31.62 5.89
N TRP A 266 15.44 -30.83 4.86
CA TRP A 266 16.45 -30.24 3.99
C TRP A 266 17.36 -29.26 4.73
N LEU A 267 16.81 -28.42 5.61
CA LEU A 267 17.60 -27.55 6.47
C LEU A 267 18.50 -28.39 7.38
N GLU A 268 17.94 -29.37 8.11
CA GLU A 268 18.73 -30.29 8.94
C GLU A 268 19.86 -30.96 8.14
N TYR A 269 19.53 -31.50 6.96
CA TYR A 269 20.49 -32.15 6.06
C TYR A 269 21.69 -31.25 5.71
N ASN A 270 21.46 -29.95 5.50
CA ASN A 270 22.53 -29.01 5.16
C ASN A 270 23.45 -28.69 6.33
N PHE A 271 23.00 -28.85 7.58
CA PHE A 271 23.85 -28.75 8.76
C PHE A 271 24.65 -30.04 9.07
N LEU A 272 24.33 -31.16 8.42
CA LEU A 272 25.06 -32.41 8.62
C LEU A 272 26.43 -32.41 7.92
N PRO A 273 27.45 -33.08 8.50
CA PRO A 273 28.71 -33.36 7.83
C PRO A 273 28.49 -34.11 6.50
N THR A 274 29.27 -33.74 5.48
CA THR A 274 29.25 -34.43 4.18
C THR A 274 29.70 -35.89 4.30
N GLY A 275 29.31 -36.74 3.35
CA GLY A 275 29.71 -38.16 3.31
C GLY A 275 28.62 -39.10 3.83
N PHE A 276 29.02 -40.12 4.59
CA PHE A 276 28.11 -41.18 5.05
C PHE A 276 26.98 -40.66 5.95
N ILE A 277 27.23 -39.66 6.80
CA ILE A 277 26.19 -39.09 7.69
C ILE A 277 24.99 -38.54 6.90
N ARG A 278 25.24 -37.74 5.85
CA ARG A 278 24.18 -37.24 4.94
C ARG A 278 23.49 -38.36 4.17
N LYS A 279 24.21 -39.42 3.79
CA LYS A 279 23.59 -40.59 3.14
C LYS A 279 22.67 -41.33 4.10
N ASP A 280 23.13 -41.59 5.33
CA ASP A 280 22.36 -42.29 6.36
C ASP A 280 21.12 -41.49 6.78
N PHE A 281 21.23 -40.16 6.86
CA PHE A 281 20.07 -39.29 7.06
C PHE A 281 19.02 -39.45 5.96
N ARG A 282 19.43 -39.46 4.68
CA ARG A 282 18.52 -39.69 3.56
C ARG A 282 17.88 -41.08 3.56
N LEU A 283 18.62 -42.12 3.97
CA LEU A 283 18.07 -43.47 4.16
C LEU A 283 16.98 -43.50 5.25
N LYS A 284 17.13 -42.68 6.29
CA LYS A 284 16.16 -42.56 7.39
C LYS A 284 14.94 -41.70 7.04
N HIS A 285 15.11 -40.72 6.16
CA HIS A 285 14.09 -39.76 5.74
C HIS A 285 13.82 -39.88 4.22
N PRO A 286 13.12 -40.93 3.78
CA PRO A 286 12.95 -41.26 2.36
C PRO A 286 12.20 -40.17 1.56
N GLU A 287 11.35 -39.38 2.21
CA GLU A 287 10.67 -38.21 1.62
C GLU A 287 11.65 -37.13 1.18
N LEU A 288 12.70 -36.86 1.97
CA LEU A 288 13.76 -35.94 1.59
C LEU A 288 14.59 -36.51 0.45
N ASP A 289 14.92 -37.81 0.49
CA ASP A 289 15.67 -38.45 -0.59
C ASP A 289 14.89 -38.40 -1.90
N ALA A 290 13.60 -38.75 -1.87
CA ALA A 290 12.70 -38.72 -3.01
C ALA A 290 12.60 -37.33 -3.63
N TRP A 291 12.39 -36.29 -2.81
CA TRP A 291 12.40 -34.90 -3.29
C TRP A 291 13.75 -34.53 -3.90
N GLY A 292 14.87 -34.83 -3.24
CA GLY A 292 16.19 -34.50 -3.76
C GLY A 292 16.55 -35.23 -5.06
N VAL A 293 16.07 -36.46 -5.25
CA VAL A 293 16.18 -37.20 -6.53
C VAL A 293 15.32 -36.56 -7.61
N LEU A 294 14.07 -36.21 -7.30
CA LEU A 294 13.16 -35.52 -8.22
C LEU A 294 13.77 -34.19 -8.71
N MET A 295 14.38 -33.45 -7.79
CA MET A 295 15.09 -32.20 -8.05
C MET A 295 16.45 -32.37 -8.74
N GLY A 296 16.88 -33.61 -9.02
CA GLY A 296 18.17 -33.90 -9.64
C GLY A 296 19.39 -33.54 -8.77
N LYS A 297 19.21 -33.34 -7.45
CA LYS A 297 20.28 -32.99 -6.52
C LYS A 297 21.19 -34.18 -6.21
N TRP A 298 20.66 -35.40 -6.22
CA TRP A 298 21.43 -36.63 -5.99
C TRP A 298 20.77 -37.87 -6.59
N LYS A 299 21.49 -39.00 -6.53
CA LYS A 299 20.96 -40.33 -6.80
C LYS A 299 20.26 -40.91 -5.56
N PRO A 300 19.28 -41.82 -5.74
CA PRO A 300 18.62 -42.50 -4.63
C PRO A 300 19.62 -43.07 -3.62
N ALA A 301 19.33 -42.88 -2.34
CA ALA A 301 20.13 -43.48 -1.28
C ALA A 301 19.85 -44.99 -1.22
N GLU A 302 20.91 -45.80 -1.26
CA GLU A 302 20.83 -47.26 -1.20
C GLU A 302 21.71 -47.82 -0.08
N GLY A 303 21.32 -48.96 0.49
CA GLY A 303 22.06 -49.69 1.52
C GLY A 303 21.46 -49.56 2.91
N GLU A 304 22.25 -49.89 3.92
CA GLU A 304 21.88 -49.83 5.34
C GLU A 304 22.53 -48.62 6.02
N ILE A 305 21.90 -48.13 7.09
CA ILE A 305 22.44 -47.04 7.92
C ILE A 305 23.74 -47.54 8.57
N SER A 306 24.84 -46.85 8.30
CA SER A 306 26.19 -47.29 8.70
C SER A 306 26.50 -47.07 10.19
N ASP A 307 25.95 -46.00 10.78
CA ASP A 307 26.12 -45.65 12.19
C ASP A 307 24.86 -44.93 12.73
N ALA A 308 23.89 -45.71 13.20
CA ALA A 308 22.62 -45.16 13.69
C ALA A 308 22.78 -44.27 14.94
N GLU A 309 23.77 -44.57 15.80
CA GLU A 309 24.00 -43.80 17.02
C GLU A 309 24.71 -42.48 16.71
N GLY A 310 25.75 -42.52 15.86
CA GLY A 310 26.42 -41.32 15.36
C GLY A 310 25.48 -40.40 14.59
N LEU A 311 24.59 -40.96 13.74
CA LEU A 311 23.55 -40.20 13.05
C LEU A 311 22.66 -39.46 14.05
N SER A 312 22.16 -40.13 15.09
CA SER A 312 21.28 -39.52 16.10
C SER A 312 21.91 -38.32 16.83
N GLN A 313 23.22 -38.37 17.10
CA GLN A 313 23.94 -37.24 17.71
C GLN A 313 24.06 -36.05 16.76
N TRP A 314 24.36 -36.32 15.49
CA TRP A 314 24.44 -35.28 14.46
C TRP A 314 23.08 -34.67 14.14
N GLU A 315 22.01 -35.47 14.08
CA GLU A 315 20.64 -34.99 13.89
C GLU A 315 20.23 -33.98 14.95
N LYS A 316 20.52 -34.26 16.23
CA LYS A 316 20.22 -33.29 17.32
C LYS A 316 20.97 -31.97 17.14
N THR A 317 22.22 -32.03 16.67
CA THR A 317 23.04 -30.83 16.43
C THR A 317 22.55 -30.07 15.19
N ALA A 318 22.26 -30.79 14.11
CA ALA A 318 21.76 -30.23 12.87
C ALA A 318 20.39 -29.58 13.04
N LYS A 319 19.49 -30.24 13.77
CA LYS A 319 18.19 -29.69 14.14
C LYS A 319 18.31 -28.40 14.93
N ARG A 320 19.21 -28.34 15.92
CA ARG A 320 19.48 -27.08 16.63
C ARG A 320 20.01 -25.99 15.70
N GLY A 321 20.88 -26.33 14.75
CA GLY A 321 21.36 -25.40 13.73
C GLY A 321 20.23 -24.85 12.85
N ALA A 322 19.35 -25.75 12.36
CA ALA A 322 18.18 -25.39 11.57
C ALA A 322 17.19 -24.51 12.36
N ASP A 323 16.89 -24.88 13.61
CA ASP A 323 16.02 -24.11 14.51
C ASP A 323 16.59 -22.71 14.79
N LEU A 324 17.91 -22.61 15.00
CA LEU A 324 18.59 -21.32 15.19
C LEU A 324 18.55 -20.45 13.93
N LEU A 325 18.71 -21.06 12.75
CA LEU A 325 18.60 -20.33 11.48
C LEU A 325 17.19 -19.78 11.27
N LYS A 326 16.16 -20.59 11.51
CA LYS A 326 14.76 -20.14 11.45
C LYS A 326 14.49 -18.98 12.41
N ARG A 327 14.93 -19.11 13.67
CA ARG A 327 14.79 -18.06 14.69
C ARG A 327 15.58 -16.80 14.35
N ALA A 328 16.77 -16.92 13.77
CA ALA A 328 17.50 -15.75 13.29
C ALA A 328 16.71 -15.03 12.19
N GLY A 329 16.07 -15.78 11.30
CA GLY A 329 15.12 -15.25 10.32
C GLY A 329 13.89 -14.59 10.96
N GLU A 330 13.43 -15.06 12.12
CA GLU A 330 12.33 -14.44 12.88
C GLU A 330 12.76 -13.18 13.64
N LEU A 331 14.01 -13.12 14.15
CA LEU A 331 14.54 -12.00 14.93
C LEU A 331 15.07 -10.84 14.09
N GLY A 332 15.35 -11.08 12.80
CA GLY A 332 15.70 -10.04 11.83
C GLY A 332 14.49 -9.33 11.21
N LYS A 333 13.28 -9.70 11.63
CA LYS A 333 12.01 -9.03 11.32
C LYS A 333 11.70 -8.00 12.40
#